data_AF-A0A7T9CD76-F1
#
_entry.id   AF-A0A7T9CD76-F1
#
_cell.length_a   1.000
_cell.length_b   1.000
_cell.length_c   1.000
_cell.angle_alpha   90.00
_cell.angle_beta   90.00
_cell.angle_gamma   90.00
#
_symmetry.space_group_name_H-M   'P 1'
#
loop_
_entity.id
_entity.type
_entity.pdbx_description
1 polymer ?
#
loop_
_entity_poly.entity_id
_entity_poly.type
_entity_poly.pdbx_seq_one_letter_code
_entity_poly.pdbx_strand_id
1 'polypeptide(L)'
;MKPQTKSIALFDDRSPVANAVRLYFQKELGFSVLRVYSRDELSHKMKNTPFDFVICPSRLHLPVPPQAGREKGEPIFLYWHLEHAGDHSRSPLRNALQFEIETLHASLSYTCSPSEPLEEQFQKLSRLLLTIRKYQRDFITFRDDAEILQTIVEDGSAAVLHLVRNRIRWMNREALRVLGRSERELLGSAFSSLFPGDGDYRDALGQVARHRDPGGWGTASCSLARKDGEVVDCTIRIRRLNPMNPDKGSLVFIEDDRDRKRLEGALATYGEKIARNEAKYLEIFRNLNLVVIRTDLSGSITFWNSLAESVFGFSAAAVSGNNIIDTIADPGSRTARDIAVLLYDSGAVRDHTVMHVLENRRMDGTYVWVAWNTLMFRDSSGRASGILWIGQDISDYGPGGDPGGRQASWKEEILDGTDVREEVFDILFHAAIELGRGGRESRKIGTSFLIGDAERVMANSRQCLINAFEGKDTAQRMVQDRETIENIKNLSLMDGAFVIDGSGLVQASSRHLLAPLDDTRVREGHGTRHASVAAMTQITRSVGIVVSESGGTVTIYRGGAMVKEFAV
;
A
#
# COMPACT_ATOMS: atom_id res chain seq x y z
N MET A 1 -21.24 -6.57 -48.09
CA MET A 1 -20.62 -5.23 -47.92
C MET A 1 -21.12 -4.35 -49.07
N LYS A 2 -21.73 -3.18 -48.80
CA LYS A 2 -22.05 -2.21 -49.86
C LYS A 2 -20.74 -1.83 -50.58
N PRO A 3 -20.69 -1.76 -51.93
CA PRO A 3 -19.49 -1.34 -52.63
C PRO A 3 -19.10 0.06 -52.15
N GLN A 4 -17.90 0.18 -51.59
CA GLN A 4 -17.39 1.46 -51.09
C GLN A 4 -17.10 2.35 -52.29
N THR A 5 -17.94 3.37 -52.52
CA THR A 5 -17.77 4.34 -53.60
C THR A 5 -16.41 5.04 -53.49
N LYS A 6 -15.62 5.01 -54.56
CA LYS A 6 -14.29 5.60 -54.65
C LYS A 6 -14.35 7.06 -55.12
N SER A 7 -13.69 7.97 -54.41
CA SER A 7 -13.74 9.39 -54.73
C SER A 7 -12.68 9.78 -55.76
N ILE A 8 -13.10 10.49 -56.80
CA ILE A 8 -12.24 11.03 -57.86
C ILE A 8 -12.27 12.56 -57.81
N ALA A 9 -11.11 13.19 -57.66
CA ALA A 9 -10.95 14.60 -57.98
C ALA A 9 -10.54 14.74 -59.44
N LEU A 10 -11.43 15.30 -60.27
CA LEU A 10 -11.19 15.51 -61.69
C LEU A 10 -10.85 16.98 -61.94
N PHE A 11 -9.67 17.25 -62.50
CA PHE A 11 -9.28 18.58 -62.95
C PHE A 11 -10.03 18.89 -64.27
N ASP A 12 -11.02 19.77 -64.19
CA ASP A 12 -11.89 20.14 -65.30
C ASP A 12 -11.30 21.34 -66.04
N ASP A 13 -10.45 21.07 -67.03
CA ASP A 13 -9.84 22.08 -67.89
C ASP A 13 -10.73 22.46 -69.09
N ARG A 14 -12.01 22.08 -69.04
CA ARG A 14 -13.01 22.25 -70.11
C ARG A 14 -12.66 21.54 -71.42
N SER A 15 -11.67 20.66 -71.44
CA SER A 15 -11.35 19.87 -72.62
C SER A 15 -12.43 18.81 -72.90
N PRO A 16 -12.58 18.37 -74.16
CA PRO A 16 -13.47 17.25 -74.50
C PRO A 16 -13.13 15.96 -73.73
N VAL A 17 -11.84 15.74 -73.44
CA VAL A 17 -11.34 14.58 -72.68
C VAL A 17 -11.78 14.65 -71.23
N ALA A 18 -11.56 15.78 -70.55
CA ALA A 18 -12.02 15.96 -69.17
C ALA A 18 -13.54 15.79 -69.05
N ASN A 19 -14.31 16.31 -70.02
CA ASN A 19 -15.76 16.11 -70.05
C ASN A 19 -16.14 14.63 -70.28
N ALA A 20 -15.43 13.90 -71.13
CA ALA A 20 -15.68 12.48 -71.38
C ALA A 20 -15.39 11.61 -70.14
N VAL A 21 -14.23 11.81 -69.50
CA VAL A 21 -13.86 11.17 -68.23
C VAL A 21 -14.93 11.45 -67.17
N ARG A 22 -15.36 12.71 -67.05
CA ARG A 22 -16.42 13.11 -66.11
C ARG A 22 -17.71 12.32 -66.34
N LEU A 23 -18.23 12.35 -67.57
CA LEU A 23 -19.52 11.75 -67.90
C LEU A 23 -19.51 10.24 -67.71
N TYR A 24 -18.37 9.59 -67.96
CA TYR A 24 -18.20 8.16 -67.74
C TYR A 24 -18.23 7.80 -66.24
N PHE A 25 -17.28 8.35 -65.46
CA PHE A 25 -17.15 8.01 -64.04
C PHE A 25 -18.31 8.53 -63.17
N GLN A 26 -19.09 9.52 -63.62
CA GLN A 26 -20.33 9.91 -62.96
C GLN A 26 -21.47 8.90 -63.15
N LYS A 27 -21.46 8.14 -64.24
CA LYS A 27 -22.45 7.10 -64.53
C LYS A 27 -22.05 5.74 -63.96
N GLU A 28 -20.75 5.50 -63.77
CA GLU A 28 -20.23 4.22 -63.29
C GLU A 28 -20.55 3.98 -61.80
N LEU A 29 -21.21 2.86 -61.51
CA LEU A 29 -21.51 2.40 -60.16
C LEU A 29 -20.21 2.04 -59.43
N GLY A 30 -19.78 2.89 -58.50
CA GLY A 30 -18.58 2.63 -57.69
C GLY A 30 -17.62 3.82 -57.59
N PHE A 31 -17.86 4.91 -58.33
CA PHE A 31 -17.07 6.14 -58.23
C PHE A 31 -17.95 7.35 -57.88
N SER A 32 -17.35 8.36 -57.25
CA SER A 32 -17.93 9.68 -57.04
C SER A 32 -16.97 10.73 -57.58
N VAL A 33 -17.43 11.53 -58.53
CA VAL A 33 -16.58 12.50 -59.22
C VAL A 33 -16.83 13.90 -58.70
N LEU A 34 -15.79 14.55 -58.20
CA LEU A 34 -15.79 15.94 -57.79
C LEU A 34 -14.87 16.75 -58.70
N ARG A 35 -15.38 17.88 -59.20
CA ARG A 35 -14.64 18.76 -60.09
C ARG A 35 -13.76 19.74 -59.33
N VAL A 36 -12.61 20.01 -59.91
CA VAL A 36 -11.63 20.98 -59.42
C VAL A 36 -11.09 21.78 -60.60
N TYR A 37 -10.92 23.09 -60.40
CA TYR A 37 -10.54 24.02 -61.47
C TYR A 37 -9.16 24.66 -61.27
N SER A 38 -8.57 24.54 -60.08
CA SER A 38 -7.25 25.10 -59.77
C SER A 38 -6.47 24.22 -58.79
N ARG A 39 -5.15 24.41 -58.73
CA ARG A 39 -4.28 23.72 -57.78
C ARG A 39 -4.66 24.06 -56.33
N ASP A 40 -4.93 25.33 -56.04
CA ASP A 40 -5.30 25.79 -54.69
C ASP A 40 -6.63 25.19 -54.23
N GLU A 41 -7.60 25.09 -55.15
CA GLU A 41 -8.88 24.42 -54.87
C GLU A 41 -8.68 22.92 -54.59
N LEU A 42 -7.80 22.24 -55.34
CA LEU A 42 -7.46 20.83 -55.09
C LEU A 42 -6.85 20.66 -53.71
N SER A 43 -5.84 21.46 -53.38
CA SER A 43 -5.16 21.41 -52.09
C SER A 43 -6.12 21.72 -50.92
N HIS A 44 -7.01 22.70 -51.08
CA HIS A 44 -8.01 23.02 -50.07
C HIS A 44 -9.01 21.87 -49.87
N LYS A 45 -9.51 21.24 -50.95
CA LYS A 45 -10.46 20.12 -50.86
C LYS A 45 -9.79 18.85 -50.30
N MET A 46 -8.55 18.57 -50.69
CA MET A 46 -7.77 17.45 -50.15
C MET A 46 -7.52 17.59 -48.64
N LYS A 47 -7.44 18.83 -48.11
CA LYS A 47 -7.40 19.05 -46.66
C LYS A 47 -8.69 18.62 -45.95
N ASN A 48 -9.86 18.71 -46.59
CA ASN A 48 -11.12 18.38 -45.92
C ASN A 48 -11.64 16.97 -46.22
N THR A 49 -11.33 16.41 -47.39
CA THR A 49 -11.78 15.07 -47.80
C THR A 49 -10.71 14.39 -48.66
N PRO A 50 -10.22 13.20 -48.26
CA PRO A 50 -9.25 12.45 -49.06
C PRO A 50 -9.91 11.90 -50.34
N PHE A 51 -9.19 11.97 -51.45
CA PHE A 51 -9.59 11.39 -52.72
C PHE A 51 -8.88 10.06 -52.96
N ASP A 52 -9.58 9.06 -53.51
CA ASP A 52 -8.95 7.82 -53.94
C ASP A 52 -8.11 8.02 -55.22
N PHE A 53 -8.60 8.87 -56.13
CA PHE A 53 -7.94 9.15 -57.41
C PHE A 53 -7.95 10.66 -57.70
N VAL A 54 -6.88 11.15 -58.32
CA VAL A 54 -6.78 12.51 -58.86
C VAL A 54 -6.49 12.39 -60.36
N ILE A 55 -7.42 12.82 -61.21
CA ILE A 55 -7.26 12.78 -62.66
C ILE A 55 -7.02 14.21 -63.17
N CYS A 56 -5.91 14.44 -63.85
CA CYS A 56 -5.55 15.75 -64.37
C CYS A 56 -4.77 15.65 -65.69
N PRO A 57 -4.71 16.71 -66.50
CA PRO A 57 -3.92 16.69 -67.72
C PRO A 57 -2.41 16.72 -67.40
N SER A 58 -1.60 16.00 -68.18
CA SER A 58 -0.14 15.88 -67.94
C SER A 58 0.59 17.23 -67.88
N ARG A 59 0.17 18.21 -68.69
CA ARG A 59 0.71 19.59 -68.66
C ARG A 59 0.69 20.27 -67.28
N LEU A 60 -0.16 19.78 -66.36
CA LEU A 60 -0.34 20.35 -65.04
C LEU A 60 0.54 19.68 -63.98
N HIS A 61 1.32 18.62 -64.31
CA HIS A 61 2.13 17.76 -63.41
C HIS A 61 2.13 18.29 -61.97
N LEU A 62 1.24 17.72 -61.17
CA LEU A 62 1.06 18.12 -59.78
C LEU A 62 2.16 17.44 -58.97
N PRO A 63 2.96 18.19 -58.18
CA PRO A 63 3.90 17.53 -57.29
C PRO A 63 3.10 16.67 -56.30
N VAL A 64 3.50 15.41 -56.13
CA VAL A 64 3.00 14.57 -55.04
C VAL A 64 3.35 15.31 -53.74
N PRO A 65 2.37 15.78 -52.95
CA PRO A 65 2.66 16.64 -51.81
C PRO A 65 3.52 15.88 -50.79
N PRO A 66 4.61 16.49 -50.28
CA PRO A 66 5.42 15.87 -49.23
C PRO A 66 4.59 15.68 -47.96
N GLN A 67 4.72 14.49 -47.37
CA GLN A 67 3.89 13.97 -46.29
C GLN A 67 3.88 14.89 -45.05
N ALA A 68 2.68 15.21 -44.55
CA ALA A 68 2.50 15.63 -43.16
C ALA A 68 1.20 15.02 -42.61
N GLY A 69 1.34 13.90 -41.90
CA GLY A 69 0.39 13.47 -40.85
C GLY A 69 -1.02 13.09 -41.29
N ARG A 70 -1.19 12.28 -42.34
CA ARG A 70 -2.50 11.68 -42.64
C ARG A 70 -2.40 10.18 -42.94
N GLU A 71 -2.89 9.38 -42.00
CA GLU A 71 -3.15 7.94 -42.12
C GLU A 71 -4.30 7.59 -43.09
N LYS A 72 -4.93 8.57 -43.76
CA LYS A 72 -6.07 8.33 -44.66
C LYS A 72 -5.70 8.44 -46.13
N GLY A 73 -5.35 7.28 -46.69
CA GLY A 73 -5.51 6.90 -48.10
C GLY A 73 -4.83 7.85 -49.11
N GLU A 74 -3.56 7.60 -49.41
CA GLU A 74 -2.80 8.33 -50.44
C GLU A 74 -3.55 8.29 -51.80
N PRO A 75 -3.76 9.43 -52.48
CA PRO A 75 -4.43 9.42 -53.78
C PRO A 75 -3.52 8.83 -54.87
N ILE A 76 -4.12 8.08 -55.80
CA ILE A 76 -3.44 7.69 -57.04
C ILE A 76 -3.60 8.84 -58.05
N PHE A 77 -2.51 9.33 -58.60
CA PHE A 77 -2.52 10.39 -59.60
C PHE A 77 -2.59 9.79 -60.99
N LEU A 78 -3.43 10.36 -61.84
CA LEU A 78 -3.57 10.00 -63.24
C LEU A 78 -3.36 11.25 -64.08
N TYR A 79 -2.34 11.21 -64.91
CA TYR A 79 -2.01 12.26 -65.86
C TYR A 79 -2.39 11.79 -67.26
N TRP A 80 -3.35 12.46 -67.90
CA TRP A 80 -3.75 12.09 -69.24
C TRP A 80 -3.09 12.98 -70.30
N HIS A 81 -2.78 12.38 -71.44
CA HIS A 81 -2.36 13.06 -72.66
C HIS A 81 -3.00 12.44 -73.90
N LEU A 82 -3.07 13.26 -74.96
CA LEU A 82 -3.57 12.84 -76.26
C LEU A 82 -2.38 12.50 -77.15
N GLU A 83 -2.31 11.25 -77.60
CA GLU A 83 -1.35 10.86 -78.62
C GLU A 83 -1.94 11.18 -80.00
N HIS A 84 -1.28 12.05 -80.76
CA HIS A 84 -1.69 12.34 -82.13
C HIS A 84 -1.34 11.14 -83.01
N ALA A 85 -2.34 10.37 -83.44
CA ALA A 85 -2.16 9.44 -84.54
C ALA A 85 -1.73 10.26 -85.76
N GLY A 86 -0.51 10.04 -86.25
CA GLY A 86 0.03 10.72 -87.42
C GLY A 86 -0.70 10.31 -88.68
N ASP A 87 -1.94 10.80 -88.88
CA ASP A 87 -2.58 10.83 -90.19
C ASP A 87 -3.68 11.90 -90.27
N HIS A 88 -3.71 12.64 -91.37
CA HIS A 88 -4.55 13.82 -91.63
C HIS A 88 -6.03 13.45 -91.89
N SER A 89 -6.73 12.98 -90.85
CA SER A 89 -8.16 12.63 -90.90
C SER A 89 -8.96 13.43 -89.88
N ARG A 90 -9.91 14.24 -90.35
CA ARG A 90 -10.77 15.18 -89.58
C ARG A 90 -11.85 14.47 -88.74
N SER A 91 -11.46 13.57 -87.83
CA SER A 91 -12.38 13.05 -86.80
C SER A 91 -11.74 13.16 -85.41
N PRO A 92 -12.25 14.03 -84.50
CA PRO A 92 -11.63 14.33 -83.20
C PRO A 92 -11.61 13.15 -82.19
N LEU A 93 -12.05 11.96 -82.57
CA LEU A 93 -12.31 10.81 -81.67
C LEU A 93 -11.46 9.56 -81.99
N ARG A 94 -10.41 9.68 -82.81
CA ARG A 94 -9.45 8.58 -83.09
C ARG A 94 -8.06 8.77 -82.44
N ASN A 95 -7.94 9.64 -81.44
CA ASN A 95 -6.69 9.80 -80.70
C ASN A 95 -6.62 8.76 -79.58
N ALA A 96 -5.48 8.07 -79.45
CA ALA A 96 -5.22 7.17 -78.32
C ALA A 96 -5.05 8.02 -77.05
N LEU A 97 -5.83 7.71 -76.01
CA LEU A 97 -5.65 8.29 -74.68
C LEU A 97 -4.54 7.53 -73.97
N GLN A 98 -3.55 8.23 -73.46
CA GLN A 98 -2.54 7.64 -72.60
C GLN A 98 -2.64 8.27 -71.21
N PHE A 99 -2.47 7.43 -70.19
CA PHE A 99 -2.51 7.78 -68.78
C PHE A 99 -1.18 7.40 -68.13
N GLU A 100 -0.47 8.37 -67.59
CA GLU A 100 0.60 8.11 -66.61
C GLU A 100 -0.04 8.04 -65.23
N ILE A 101 0.04 6.86 -64.61
CA ILE A 101 -0.50 6.57 -63.30
C ILE A 101 0.65 6.63 -62.31
N GLU A 102 0.67 7.66 -61.47
CA GLU A 102 1.69 7.84 -60.45
C GLU A 102 1.16 7.51 -59.06
N THR A 103 1.99 6.80 -58.32
CA THR A 103 1.81 6.48 -56.91
C THR A 103 3.08 6.87 -56.16
N LEU A 104 3.03 6.93 -54.82
CA LEU A 104 4.21 7.30 -54.02
C LEU A 104 5.40 6.35 -54.22
N HIS A 105 5.16 5.11 -54.66
CA HIS A 105 6.17 4.05 -54.73
C HIS A 105 6.43 3.54 -56.16
N ALA A 106 5.66 3.97 -57.17
CA ALA A 106 5.75 3.48 -58.54
C ALA A 106 5.04 4.40 -59.53
N SER A 107 5.51 4.42 -60.78
CA SER A 107 4.83 5.03 -61.93
C SER A 107 4.55 3.97 -63.00
N LEU A 108 3.37 4.03 -63.60
CA LEU A 108 2.90 3.11 -64.63
C LEU A 108 2.31 3.90 -65.80
N SER A 109 2.82 3.69 -67.01
CA SER A 109 2.21 4.23 -68.22
C SER A 109 1.18 3.24 -68.78
N TYR A 110 -0.05 3.70 -68.99
CA TYR A 110 -1.16 2.94 -69.56
C TYR A 110 -1.66 3.63 -70.84
N THR A 111 -1.51 2.97 -71.99
CA THR A 111 -1.99 3.48 -73.29
C THR A 111 -3.26 2.74 -73.69
N CYS A 112 -4.34 3.49 -73.95
CA CYS A 112 -5.57 2.94 -74.48
C CYS A 112 -5.44 2.66 -75.98
N SER A 113 -6.01 1.54 -76.44
CA SER A 113 -5.97 1.20 -77.87
C SER A 113 -6.87 2.14 -78.70
N PRO A 114 -6.38 2.77 -79.78
CA PRO A 114 -7.17 3.66 -80.63
C PRO A 114 -8.24 2.92 -81.45
N SER A 115 -8.20 1.59 -81.51
CA SER A 115 -9.20 0.77 -82.20
C SER A 115 -10.45 0.49 -81.37
N GLU A 116 -10.42 0.78 -80.08
CA GLU A 116 -11.51 0.45 -79.14
C GLU A 116 -12.42 1.67 -78.90
N PRO A 117 -13.74 1.48 -78.74
CA PRO A 117 -14.63 2.57 -78.33
C PRO A 117 -14.18 3.18 -77.00
N LEU A 118 -14.36 4.51 -76.86
CA LEU A 118 -13.97 5.27 -75.68
C LEU A 118 -14.55 4.70 -74.36
N GLU A 119 -15.76 4.15 -74.41
CA GLU A 119 -16.42 3.52 -73.27
C GLU A 119 -15.71 2.23 -72.81
N GLU A 120 -15.20 1.43 -73.76
CA GLU A 120 -14.44 0.21 -73.46
C GLU A 120 -13.06 0.55 -72.88
N GLN A 121 -12.42 1.59 -73.41
CA GLN A 121 -11.16 2.11 -72.89
C GLN A 121 -11.30 2.55 -71.42
N PHE A 122 -12.35 3.32 -71.10
CA PHE A 122 -12.60 3.74 -69.72
C PHE A 122 -13.00 2.57 -68.80
N GLN A 123 -13.66 1.54 -69.32
CA GLN A 123 -13.97 0.33 -68.55
C GLN A 123 -12.71 -0.45 -68.17
N LYS A 124 -11.72 -0.54 -69.07
CA LYS A 124 -10.43 -1.17 -68.77
C LYS A 124 -9.65 -0.33 -67.77
N LEU A 125 -9.65 0.99 -67.92
CA LEU A 125 -9.04 1.92 -66.98
C LEU A 125 -9.67 1.80 -65.58
N SER A 126 -11.01 1.76 -65.46
CA SER A 126 -11.68 1.65 -64.17
C SER A 126 -11.31 0.36 -63.43
N ARG A 127 -11.25 -0.77 -64.14
CA ARG A 127 -10.76 -2.06 -63.60
C ARG A 127 -9.30 -1.97 -63.14
N LEU A 128 -8.43 -1.37 -63.94
CA LEU A 128 -7.01 -1.19 -63.59
C LEU A 128 -6.87 -0.36 -62.30
N LEU A 129 -7.62 0.73 -62.19
CA LEU A 129 -7.62 1.61 -61.03
C LEU A 129 -8.10 0.92 -59.76
N LEU A 130 -9.15 0.11 -59.84
CA LEU A 130 -9.63 -0.68 -58.71
C LEU A 130 -8.58 -1.72 -58.28
N THR A 131 -7.91 -2.37 -59.22
CA THR A 131 -6.84 -3.34 -58.96
C THR A 131 -5.65 -2.69 -58.26
N ILE A 132 -5.13 -1.57 -58.79
CA ILE A 132 -4.01 -0.84 -58.17
C ILE A 132 -4.37 -0.39 -56.75
N ARG A 133 -5.59 0.14 -56.56
CA ARG A 133 -6.06 0.59 -55.25
C ARG A 133 -6.17 -0.55 -54.24
N LYS A 134 -6.57 -1.74 -54.69
CA LYS A 134 -6.61 -2.94 -53.85
C LYS A 134 -5.20 -3.35 -53.43
N TYR A 135 -4.26 -3.47 -54.37
CA TYR A 135 -2.88 -3.85 -54.06
C TYR A 135 -2.18 -2.86 -53.13
N GLN A 136 -2.37 -1.55 -53.32
CA GLN A 136 -1.82 -0.54 -52.41
C GLN A 136 -2.35 -0.70 -50.98
N ARG A 137 -3.67 -0.94 -50.83
CA ARG A 137 -4.27 -1.14 -49.51
C ARG A 137 -3.70 -2.38 -48.84
N ASP A 138 -3.67 -3.51 -49.55
CA ASP A 138 -3.16 -4.78 -49.02
C ASP A 138 -1.68 -4.66 -48.63
N PHE A 139 -0.89 -3.91 -49.41
CA PHE A 139 0.51 -3.62 -49.12
C PHE A 139 0.70 -2.74 -47.87
N ILE A 140 -0.08 -1.66 -47.73
CA ILE A 140 -0.02 -0.77 -46.56
C ILE A 140 -0.41 -1.54 -45.30
N THR A 141 -1.53 -2.27 -45.33
CA THR A 141 -1.96 -3.09 -44.18
C THR A 141 -0.91 -4.13 -43.80
N PHE A 142 -0.31 -4.83 -44.77
CA PHE A 142 0.77 -5.76 -44.50
C PHE A 142 1.98 -5.11 -43.84
N ARG A 143 2.39 -3.91 -44.32
CA ARG A 143 3.50 -3.16 -43.74
C ARG A 143 3.19 -2.72 -42.32
N ASP A 144 2.01 -2.15 -42.08
CA ASP A 144 1.63 -1.64 -40.77
C ASP A 144 1.48 -2.80 -39.75
N ASP A 145 0.91 -3.94 -40.16
CA ASP A 145 0.85 -5.15 -39.33
C ASP A 145 2.26 -5.67 -39.01
N ALA A 146 3.17 -5.66 -40.00
CA ALA A 146 4.57 -6.07 -39.80
C ALA A 146 5.32 -5.13 -38.83
N GLU A 147 5.10 -3.82 -38.93
CA GLU A 147 5.68 -2.82 -38.01
C GLU A 147 5.16 -2.99 -36.58
N ILE A 148 3.86 -3.23 -36.41
CA ILE A 148 3.25 -3.49 -35.09
C ILE A 148 3.82 -4.78 -34.49
N LEU A 149 3.87 -5.88 -35.27
CA LEU A 149 4.43 -7.14 -34.81
C LEU A 149 5.91 -7.00 -34.44
N GLN A 150 6.68 -6.27 -35.25
CA GLN A 150 8.08 -6.00 -34.95
C GLN A 150 8.20 -5.22 -33.64
N THR A 151 7.40 -4.17 -33.43
CA THR A 151 7.43 -3.36 -32.21
C THR A 151 7.06 -4.17 -30.97
N ILE A 152 6.00 -4.99 -31.03
CA ILE A 152 5.55 -5.82 -29.90
C ILE A 152 6.65 -6.81 -29.48
N VAL A 153 7.35 -7.41 -30.43
CA VAL A 153 8.41 -8.38 -30.10
C VAL A 153 9.68 -7.64 -29.66
N GLU A 154 9.99 -6.48 -30.24
CA GLU A 154 11.18 -5.69 -29.90
C GLU A 154 11.13 -5.10 -28.49
N ASP A 155 9.98 -4.56 -28.09
CA ASP A 155 9.74 -3.97 -26.77
C ASP A 155 9.11 -4.95 -25.77
N GLY A 156 8.96 -6.22 -26.17
CA GLY A 156 8.45 -7.28 -25.31
C GLY A 156 9.37 -7.55 -24.12
N SER A 157 8.78 -7.88 -22.97
CA SER A 157 9.51 -8.16 -21.73
C SER A 157 10.24 -9.51 -21.68
N ALA A 158 10.11 -10.33 -22.73
CA ALA A 158 10.76 -11.62 -22.83
C ALA A 158 11.90 -11.55 -23.85
N ALA A 159 13.06 -12.12 -23.51
CA ALA A 159 14.17 -12.22 -24.45
C ALA A 159 13.87 -13.29 -25.50
N VAL A 160 13.92 -12.91 -26.78
CA VAL A 160 13.59 -13.78 -27.91
C VAL A 160 14.77 -13.89 -28.86
N LEU A 161 15.11 -15.12 -29.26
CA LEU A 161 16.07 -15.40 -30.31
C LEU A 161 15.44 -16.23 -31.43
N HIS A 162 15.82 -15.92 -32.66
CA HIS A 162 15.59 -16.80 -33.82
C HIS A 162 16.87 -17.51 -34.21
N LEU A 163 16.83 -18.84 -34.20
CA LEU A 163 17.95 -19.71 -34.52
C LEU A 163 17.74 -20.40 -35.85
N VAL A 164 18.74 -20.36 -36.74
CA VAL A 164 18.76 -21.16 -37.98
C VAL A 164 20.06 -21.96 -38.00
N ARG A 165 19.96 -23.30 -38.10
CA ARG A 165 21.11 -24.22 -38.11
C ARG A 165 22.10 -23.94 -36.95
N ASN A 166 21.56 -23.81 -35.74
CA ASN A 166 22.29 -23.50 -34.50
C ASN A 166 22.96 -22.11 -34.45
N ARG A 167 22.63 -21.19 -35.38
CA ARG A 167 23.16 -19.82 -35.36
C ARG A 167 22.06 -18.81 -35.11
N ILE A 168 22.38 -17.79 -34.32
CA ILE A 168 21.46 -16.69 -34.04
C ILE A 168 21.32 -15.84 -35.30
N ARG A 169 20.11 -15.74 -35.85
CA ARG A 169 19.81 -14.93 -37.04
C ARG A 169 19.09 -13.63 -36.72
N TRP A 170 18.39 -13.59 -35.60
CA TRP A 170 17.68 -12.42 -35.13
C TRP A 170 17.48 -12.52 -33.62
N MET A 171 17.35 -11.38 -32.96
CA MET A 171 17.05 -11.25 -31.54
C MET A 171 16.34 -9.94 -31.27
N ASN A 172 15.54 -9.87 -30.21
CA ASN A 172 14.97 -8.61 -29.75
C ASN A 172 15.90 -7.89 -28.77
N ARG A 173 15.57 -6.63 -28.50
CA ARG A 173 16.27 -5.77 -27.54
C ARG A 173 16.42 -6.39 -26.15
N GLU A 174 15.39 -7.08 -25.67
CA GLU A 174 15.41 -7.72 -24.36
C GLU A 174 16.44 -8.85 -24.28
N ALA A 175 16.66 -9.60 -25.38
CA ALA A 175 17.73 -10.59 -25.43
C ALA A 175 19.13 -9.98 -25.29
N LEU A 176 19.36 -8.78 -25.84
CA LEU A 176 20.61 -8.05 -25.64
C LEU A 176 20.82 -7.68 -24.17
N ARG A 177 19.75 -7.25 -23.49
CA ARG A 177 19.76 -6.89 -22.06
C ARG A 177 20.05 -8.10 -21.18
N VAL A 178 19.36 -9.22 -21.40
CA VAL A 178 19.53 -10.46 -20.62
C VAL A 178 20.93 -11.04 -20.85
N LEU A 179 21.42 -11.10 -22.09
CA LEU A 179 22.72 -11.71 -22.42
C LEU A 179 23.91 -10.77 -22.21
N GLY A 180 23.71 -9.46 -22.07
CA GLY A 180 24.77 -8.47 -21.84
C GLY A 180 25.81 -8.40 -22.98
N ARG A 181 25.47 -8.89 -24.17
CA ARG A 181 26.33 -8.93 -25.37
C ARG A 181 25.73 -8.03 -26.45
N SER A 182 26.58 -7.48 -27.31
CA SER A 182 26.11 -6.62 -28.41
C SER A 182 25.51 -7.46 -29.54
N GLU A 183 24.60 -6.86 -30.31
CA GLU A 183 23.97 -7.51 -31.47
C GLU A 183 25.02 -8.03 -32.48
N ARG A 184 26.09 -7.27 -32.72
CA ARG A 184 27.18 -7.65 -33.63
C ARG A 184 27.93 -8.90 -33.19
N GLU A 185 28.04 -9.14 -31.88
CA GLU A 185 28.69 -10.33 -31.32
C GLU A 185 27.76 -11.55 -31.38
N LEU A 186 26.45 -11.32 -31.24
CA LEU A 186 25.46 -12.38 -31.18
C LEU A 186 25.02 -12.84 -32.57
N LEU A 187 24.84 -11.93 -33.53
CA LEU A 187 24.41 -12.28 -34.89
C LEU A 187 25.41 -13.22 -35.57
N GLY A 188 24.90 -14.36 -36.05
CA GLY A 188 25.68 -15.40 -36.69
C GLY A 188 26.46 -16.30 -35.73
N SER A 189 26.57 -15.95 -34.44
CA SER A 189 27.21 -16.79 -33.44
C SER A 189 26.40 -18.06 -33.17
N ALA A 190 27.07 -19.11 -32.69
CA ALA A 190 26.41 -20.37 -32.37
C ALA A 190 25.62 -20.22 -31.06
N PHE A 191 24.42 -20.80 -30.97
CA PHE A 191 23.62 -20.77 -29.74
C PHE A 191 24.36 -21.42 -28.55
N SER A 192 25.20 -22.43 -28.82
CA SER A 192 26.07 -23.05 -27.81
C SER A 192 27.07 -22.08 -27.17
N SER A 193 27.45 -20.98 -27.85
CA SER A 193 28.37 -19.96 -27.32
C SER A 193 27.77 -19.10 -26.20
N LEU A 194 26.46 -19.23 -25.96
CA LEU A 194 25.77 -18.61 -24.84
C LEU A 194 25.91 -19.40 -23.55
N PHE A 195 26.41 -20.64 -23.60
CA PHE A 195 26.56 -21.51 -22.43
C PHE A 195 28.00 -21.46 -21.91
N PRO A 196 28.23 -21.60 -20.58
CA PRO A 196 29.56 -21.66 -20.00
C PRO A 196 30.44 -22.78 -20.56
N GLY A 197 29.85 -23.92 -20.91
CA GLY A 197 30.55 -25.01 -21.60
C GLY A 197 29.63 -25.92 -22.43
N ASP A 198 30.27 -26.79 -23.24
CA ASP A 198 29.57 -27.74 -24.11
C ASP A 198 28.78 -28.82 -23.34
N GLY A 199 29.12 -29.04 -22.07
CA GLY A 199 28.37 -29.90 -21.16
C GLY A 199 27.00 -29.31 -20.83
N ASP A 200 26.97 -28.04 -20.41
CA ASP A 200 25.75 -27.31 -20.03
C ASP A 200 24.80 -27.16 -21.22
N TYR A 201 25.35 -26.87 -22.40
CA TYR A 201 24.57 -26.83 -23.64
C TYR A 201 23.88 -28.16 -23.96
N ARG A 202 24.63 -29.28 -23.84
CA ARG A 202 24.07 -30.62 -24.11
C ARG A 202 23.01 -31.00 -23.09
N ASP A 203 23.21 -30.68 -21.82
CA ASP A 203 22.23 -30.95 -20.77
C ASP A 203 20.95 -30.14 -21.01
N ALA A 204 21.07 -28.84 -21.28
CA ALA A 204 19.93 -27.98 -21.59
C ALA A 204 19.12 -28.50 -22.79
N LEU A 205 19.77 -28.89 -23.89
CA LEU A 205 19.05 -29.47 -25.03
C LEU A 205 18.44 -30.85 -24.72
N GLY A 206 19.09 -31.63 -23.86
CA GLY A 206 18.54 -32.89 -23.35
C GLY A 206 17.24 -32.66 -22.57
N GLN A 207 17.22 -31.67 -21.68
CA GLN A 207 16.02 -31.25 -20.95
C GLN A 207 14.92 -30.73 -21.89
N VAL A 208 15.26 -29.87 -22.87
CA VAL A 208 14.31 -29.38 -23.89
C VAL A 208 13.66 -30.54 -24.66
N ALA A 209 14.41 -31.62 -24.93
CA ALA A 209 13.86 -32.79 -25.61
C ALA A 209 12.92 -33.61 -24.72
N ARG A 210 13.22 -33.73 -23.41
CA ARG A 210 12.42 -34.48 -22.44
C ARG A 210 11.17 -33.74 -21.99
N HIS A 211 11.26 -32.43 -21.77
CA HIS A 211 10.17 -31.59 -21.29
C HIS A 211 9.47 -30.86 -22.44
N ARG A 212 9.12 -31.60 -23.49
CA ARG A 212 8.42 -31.06 -24.65
C ARG A 212 6.91 -31.19 -24.45
N ASP A 213 6.22 -30.06 -24.45
CA ASP A 213 4.77 -30.01 -24.34
C ASP A 213 4.06 -30.40 -25.65
N PRO A 214 2.73 -30.67 -25.63
CA PRO A 214 1.97 -30.98 -26.84
C PRO A 214 1.97 -29.85 -27.89
N GLY A 215 2.23 -28.61 -27.47
CA GLY A 215 2.39 -27.44 -28.35
C GLY A 215 3.76 -27.34 -29.02
N GLY A 216 4.65 -28.28 -28.75
CA GLY A 216 5.99 -28.38 -29.33
C GLY A 216 7.05 -27.50 -28.66
N TRP A 217 6.74 -26.89 -27.51
CA TRP A 217 7.73 -26.17 -26.69
C TRP A 217 8.48 -27.14 -25.80
N GLY A 218 9.80 -27.17 -25.92
CA GLY A 218 10.66 -27.82 -24.94
C GLY A 218 11.23 -26.78 -23.97
N THR A 219 11.28 -27.13 -22.69
CA THR A 219 11.75 -26.23 -21.62
C THR A 219 12.99 -26.81 -20.93
N ALA A 220 13.93 -25.95 -20.57
CA ALA A 220 15.09 -26.33 -19.76
C ALA A 220 15.51 -25.19 -18.83
N SER A 221 15.98 -25.55 -17.64
CA SER A 221 16.68 -24.63 -16.74
C SER A 221 18.17 -24.77 -16.99
N CYS A 222 18.84 -23.65 -17.26
CA CYS A 222 20.25 -23.63 -17.61
C CYS A 222 20.91 -22.30 -17.23
N SER A 223 22.24 -22.29 -17.19
CA SER A 223 22.99 -21.08 -16.94
C SER A 223 23.60 -20.56 -18.26
N LEU A 224 23.48 -19.26 -18.51
CA LEU A 224 23.99 -18.59 -19.70
C LEU A 224 25.11 -17.62 -19.34
N ALA A 225 26.16 -17.56 -20.16
CA ALA A 225 27.34 -16.73 -19.94
C ALA A 225 27.20 -15.35 -20.59
N ARG A 226 27.33 -14.30 -19.79
CA ARG A 226 27.39 -12.90 -20.25
C ARG A 226 28.79 -12.51 -20.73
N LYS A 227 28.91 -11.31 -21.29
CA LYS A 227 30.17 -10.77 -21.85
C LYS A 227 31.27 -10.55 -20.80
N ASP A 228 30.88 -10.22 -19.57
CA ASP A 228 31.74 -9.95 -18.42
C ASP A 228 32.18 -11.22 -17.66
N GLY A 229 31.76 -12.40 -18.13
CA GLY A 229 31.98 -13.67 -17.44
C GLY A 229 30.96 -13.96 -16.34
N GLU A 230 29.98 -13.07 -16.10
CA GLU A 230 28.84 -13.35 -15.22
C GLU A 230 28.01 -14.50 -15.82
N VAL A 231 27.66 -15.47 -14.98
CA VAL A 231 26.78 -16.57 -15.34
C VAL A 231 25.39 -16.27 -14.81
N VAL A 232 24.39 -16.25 -15.68
CA VAL A 232 22.99 -15.97 -15.32
C VAL A 232 22.16 -17.23 -15.43
N ASP A 233 21.51 -17.59 -14.34
CA ASP A 233 20.54 -18.68 -14.34
C ASP A 233 19.27 -18.24 -15.08
N CYS A 234 18.91 -19.02 -16.09
CA CYS A 234 17.79 -18.73 -16.97
C CYS A 234 16.92 -19.97 -17.17
N THR A 235 15.66 -19.76 -17.51
CA THR A 235 14.82 -20.79 -18.13
C THR A 235 14.73 -20.51 -19.62
N ILE A 236 15.07 -21.50 -20.43
CA ILE A 236 14.93 -21.41 -21.89
C ILE A 236 13.75 -22.25 -22.37
N ARG A 237 12.99 -21.70 -23.32
CA ARG A 237 11.93 -22.42 -24.02
C ARG A 237 12.20 -22.39 -25.51
N ILE A 238 12.22 -23.55 -26.15
CA ILE A 238 12.58 -23.68 -27.56
C ILE A 238 11.47 -24.39 -28.33
N ARG A 239 11.06 -23.80 -29.46
CA ARG A 239 10.15 -24.43 -30.40
C ARG A 239 10.63 -24.26 -31.84
N ARG A 240 10.48 -25.31 -32.65
CA ARG A 240 10.74 -25.23 -34.10
C ARG A 240 9.60 -24.49 -34.78
N LEU A 241 9.93 -23.51 -35.63
CA LEU A 241 8.91 -22.75 -36.38
C LEU A 241 8.20 -23.61 -37.42
N ASN A 242 8.93 -24.54 -38.03
CA ASN A 242 8.36 -25.56 -38.90
C ASN A 242 9.04 -26.92 -38.61
N PRO A 243 8.34 -27.90 -38.04
CA PRO A 243 8.90 -29.23 -37.77
C PRO A 243 9.39 -29.96 -39.03
N MET A 244 8.78 -29.69 -40.19
CA MET A 244 9.06 -30.34 -41.46
C MET A 244 10.12 -29.60 -42.29
N ASN A 245 10.45 -28.35 -41.94
CA ASN A 245 11.44 -27.55 -42.65
C ASN A 245 12.46 -26.94 -41.67
N PRO A 246 13.61 -27.59 -41.46
CA PRO A 246 14.67 -27.11 -40.57
C PRO A 246 15.23 -25.73 -40.94
N ASP A 247 15.12 -25.31 -42.19
CA ASP A 247 15.64 -24.02 -42.66
C ASP A 247 14.81 -22.83 -42.18
N LYS A 248 13.56 -23.06 -41.73
CA LYS A 248 12.74 -22.04 -41.07
C LYS A 248 13.23 -21.71 -39.65
N GLY A 249 14.07 -22.57 -39.07
CA GLY A 249 14.69 -22.33 -37.77
C GLY A 249 13.80 -22.59 -36.56
N SER A 250 14.28 -22.16 -35.40
CA SER A 250 13.63 -22.32 -34.09
C SER A 250 13.53 -20.97 -33.38
N LEU A 251 12.49 -20.81 -32.58
CA LEU A 251 12.28 -19.68 -31.69
C LEU A 251 12.71 -20.10 -30.29
N VAL A 252 13.50 -19.24 -29.63
CA VAL A 252 13.96 -19.43 -28.26
C VAL A 252 13.46 -18.25 -27.43
N PHE A 253 12.80 -18.55 -26.32
CA PHE A 253 12.54 -17.60 -25.25
C PHE A 253 13.54 -17.84 -24.13
N ILE A 254 14.06 -16.76 -23.57
CA ILE A 254 14.97 -16.77 -22.43
C ILE A 254 14.30 -15.95 -21.33
N GLU A 255 14.13 -16.56 -20.17
CA GLU A 255 13.59 -15.91 -18.98
C GLU A 255 14.68 -15.90 -17.92
N ASP A 256 15.02 -14.71 -17.42
CA ASP A 256 16.02 -14.52 -16.37
C ASP A 256 15.42 -14.88 -15.01
N ASP A 257 16.02 -15.84 -14.32
CA ASP A 257 15.47 -16.39 -13.08
C ASP A 257 15.86 -15.60 -11.83
N ARG A 258 16.66 -14.53 -11.98
CA ARG A 258 17.19 -13.76 -10.84
C ARG A 258 16.09 -13.16 -9.98
N ASP A 259 15.05 -12.61 -10.60
CA ASP A 259 13.96 -11.97 -9.86
C ASP A 259 13.08 -13.00 -9.15
N ARG A 260 12.81 -14.15 -9.79
CA ARG A 260 12.07 -15.24 -9.15
C ARG A 260 12.83 -15.83 -7.97
N LYS A 261 14.11 -16.14 -8.12
CA LYS A 261 14.96 -16.67 -7.03
C LYS A 261 15.12 -15.66 -5.88
N ARG A 262 15.21 -14.36 -6.18
CA ARG A 262 15.24 -13.30 -5.15
C ARG A 262 13.94 -13.25 -4.36
N LEU A 263 12.80 -13.37 -5.04
CA LEU A 263 11.50 -13.37 -4.40
C LEU A 263 11.30 -14.62 -3.52
N GLU A 264 11.65 -15.80 -4.03
CA GLU A 264 11.62 -17.06 -3.28
C GLU A 264 12.54 -17.02 -2.05
N GLY A 265 13.77 -16.51 -2.21
CA GLY A 265 14.70 -16.32 -1.09
C GLY A 265 14.20 -15.32 -0.05
N ALA A 266 13.60 -14.20 -0.49
CA ALA A 266 12.97 -13.25 0.42
C ALA A 266 11.83 -13.92 1.20
N LEU A 267 10.93 -14.66 0.53
CA LEU A 267 9.82 -15.36 1.19
C LEU A 267 10.32 -16.39 2.21
N ALA A 268 11.37 -17.15 1.90
CA ALA A 268 11.98 -18.10 2.84
C ALA A 268 12.50 -17.39 4.09
N THR A 269 13.26 -16.29 3.92
CA THR A 269 13.76 -15.51 5.06
C THR A 269 12.66 -14.83 5.87
N TYR A 270 11.55 -14.43 5.23
CA TYR A 270 10.37 -13.93 5.94
C TYR A 270 9.69 -15.04 6.76
N GLY A 271 9.57 -16.25 6.21
CA GLY A 271 9.06 -17.41 6.93
C GLY A 271 9.88 -17.74 8.18
N GLU A 272 11.21 -17.77 8.04
CA GLU A 272 12.13 -17.97 9.17
C GLU A 272 12.02 -16.86 10.23
N LYS A 273 11.86 -15.59 9.80
CA LYS A 273 11.67 -14.45 10.72
C LYS A 273 10.36 -14.55 11.50
N ILE A 274 9.27 -14.96 10.84
CA ILE A 274 7.97 -15.15 11.51
C ILE A 274 8.09 -16.28 12.53
N ALA A 275 8.60 -17.45 12.14
CA ALA A 275 8.77 -18.59 13.04
C ALA A 275 9.67 -18.24 14.24
N ARG A 276 10.77 -17.51 14.01
CA ARG A 276 11.67 -17.02 15.08
C ARG A 276 10.97 -16.03 16.01
N ASN A 277 10.17 -15.11 15.46
CA ASN A 277 9.42 -14.15 16.26
C ASN A 277 8.32 -14.84 17.07
N GLU A 278 7.57 -15.78 16.49
CA GLU A 278 6.56 -16.56 17.21
C GLU A 278 7.19 -17.36 18.36
N ALA A 279 8.30 -18.05 18.11
CA ALA A 279 9.02 -18.77 19.15
C ALA A 279 9.50 -17.83 20.26
N LYS A 280 10.05 -16.66 19.90
CA LYS A 280 10.46 -15.62 20.85
C LYS A 280 9.27 -15.08 21.66
N TYR A 281 8.12 -14.83 21.03
CA TYR A 281 6.92 -14.38 21.74
C TYR A 281 6.39 -15.45 22.68
N LEU A 282 6.32 -16.71 22.23
CA LEU A 282 5.90 -17.83 23.09
C LEU A 282 6.83 -18.03 24.29
N GLU A 283 8.14 -17.87 24.10
CA GLU A 283 9.12 -17.91 25.19
C GLU A 283 8.93 -16.74 26.18
N ILE A 284 8.77 -15.52 25.68
CA ILE A 284 8.45 -14.35 26.51
C ILE A 284 7.14 -14.57 27.26
N PHE A 285 6.06 -15.00 26.59
CA PHE A 285 4.77 -15.27 27.22
C PHE A 285 4.83 -16.40 28.25
N ARG A 286 5.66 -17.43 28.05
CA ARG A 286 5.86 -18.51 29.04
C ARG A 286 6.61 -18.03 30.28
N ASN A 287 7.55 -17.10 30.11
CA ASN A 287 8.36 -16.56 31.22
C ASN A 287 7.66 -15.38 31.95
N LEU A 288 6.67 -14.76 31.32
CA LEU A 288 5.83 -13.76 31.96
C LEU A 288 4.84 -14.46 32.92
N ASN A 289 5.00 -14.23 34.22
CA ASN A 289 4.05 -14.68 35.26
C ASN A 289 2.74 -13.87 35.20
N LEU A 290 2.01 -13.99 34.10
CA LEU A 290 0.76 -13.29 33.85
C LEU A 290 -0.42 -14.26 33.88
N VAL A 291 -1.41 -13.89 34.68
CA VAL A 291 -2.74 -14.47 34.67
C VAL A 291 -3.42 -14.02 33.38
N VAL A 292 -3.92 -14.96 32.58
CA VAL A 292 -4.59 -14.62 31.32
C VAL A 292 -5.96 -15.28 31.29
N ILE A 293 -7.00 -14.45 31.21
CA ILE A 293 -8.40 -14.87 31.19
C ILE A 293 -9.07 -14.22 29.98
N ARG A 294 -9.92 -14.98 29.28
CA ARG A 294 -10.75 -14.44 28.19
C ARG A 294 -12.20 -14.61 28.56
N THR A 295 -13.00 -13.57 28.36
CA THR A 295 -14.46 -13.64 28.49
C THR A 295 -15.13 -13.28 27.18
N ASP A 296 -16.38 -13.71 27.01
CA ASP A 296 -17.27 -13.08 26.05
C ASP A 296 -17.72 -11.69 26.55
N LEU A 297 -18.60 -11.02 25.79
CA LEU A 297 -19.12 -9.69 26.12
C LEU A 297 -20.10 -9.69 27.32
N SER A 298 -20.59 -10.85 27.75
CA SER A 298 -21.42 -11.00 28.95
C SER A 298 -20.62 -11.33 30.21
N GLY A 299 -19.29 -11.45 30.07
CA GLY A 299 -18.40 -11.84 31.16
C GLY A 299 -18.29 -13.35 31.37
N SER A 300 -18.81 -14.18 30.47
CA SER A 300 -18.67 -15.64 30.57
C SER A 300 -17.24 -16.06 30.21
N ILE A 301 -16.58 -16.83 31.07
CA ILE A 301 -15.19 -17.24 30.90
C ILE A 301 -15.08 -18.25 29.74
N THR A 302 -14.21 -17.94 28.77
CA THR A 302 -13.93 -18.75 27.57
C THR A 302 -12.50 -19.28 27.53
N PHE A 303 -11.59 -18.69 28.30
CA PHE A 303 -10.20 -19.15 28.43
C PHE A 303 -9.66 -18.81 29.81
N TRP A 304 -8.85 -19.71 30.35
CA TRP A 304 -8.26 -19.62 31.68
C TRP A 304 -6.90 -20.32 31.66
N ASN A 305 -5.80 -19.57 31.79
CA ASN A 305 -4.46 -20.16 31.72
C ASN A 305 -4.05 -20.88 33.02
N SER A 306 -3.00 -21.71 32.96
CA SER A 306 -2.54 -22.50 34.11
C SER A 306 -2.08 -21.66 35.31
N LEU A 307 -1.59 -20.44 35.07
CA LEU A 307 -1.27 -19.53 36.18
C LEU A 307 -2.53 -19.02 36.87
N ALA A 308 -3.61 -18.72 36.13
CA ALA A 308 -4.90 -18.38 36.72
C ALA A 308 -5.44 -19.54 37.58
N GLU A 309 -5.25 -20.80 37.18
CA GLU A 309 -5.60 -21.97 38.02
C GLU A 309 -4.81 -21.98 39.32
N SER A 310 -3.51 -21.70 39.25
CA SER A 310 -2.62 -21.67 40.41
C SER A 310 -2.93 -20.50 41.35
N VAL A 311 -3.25 -19.33 40.79
CA VAL A 311 -3.54 -18.10 41.55
C VAL A 311 -4.92 -18.15 42.19
N PHE A 312 -5.99 -18.50 41.47
CA PHE A 312 -7.33 -18.46 42.07
C PHE A 312 -7.79 -19.80 42.65
N GLY A 313 -7.06 -20.89 42.40
CA GLY A 313 -7.41 -22.23 42.91
C GLY A 313 -8.54 -22.93 42.13
N PHE A 314 -9.06 -22.31 41.06
CA PHE A 314 -10.08 -22.92 40.22
C PHE A 314 -9.47 -23.55 38.95
N SER A 315 -9.86 -24.78 38.62
CA SER A 315 -9.48 -25.37 37.33
C SER A 315 -10.24 -24.71 36.17
N ALA A 316 -9.62 -24.61 35.00
CA ALA A 316 -10.20 -24.05 33.80
C ALA A 316 -11.53 -24.74 33.43
N ALA A 317 -11.61 -26.05 33.63
CA ALA A 317 -12.82 -26.83 33.38
C ALA A 317 -13.97 -26.48 34.34
N ALA A 318 -13.68 -26.09 35.59
CA ALA A 318 -14.70 -25.75 36.58
C ALA A 318 -15.29 -24.34 36.39
N VAL A 319 -14.51 -23.42 35.81
CA VAL A 319 -14.92 -22.01 35.61
C VAL A 319 -15.35 -21.69 34.18
N SER A 320 -15.08 -22.57 33.22
CA SER A 320 -15.52 -22.40 31.84
C SER A 320 -17.03 -22.18 31.75
N GLY A 321 -17.43 -21.06 31.14
CA GLY A 321 -18.83 -20.66 31.00
C GLY A 321 -19.43 -19.90 32.19
N ASN A 322 -18.76 -19.89 33.36
CA ASN A 322 -19.22 -19.11 34.50
C ASN A 322 -18.93 -17.61 34.29
N ASN A 323 -19.69 -16.76 34.98
CA ASN A 323 -19.42 -15.32 34.96
C ASN A 323 -18.15 -15.00 35.76
N ILE A 324 -17.29 -14.15 35.21
CA ILE A 324 -16.04 -13.74 35.84
C ILE A 324 -16.27 -13.04 37.18
N ILE A 325 -17.31 -12.20 37.31
CA ILE A 325 -17.60 -11.48 38.56
C ILE A 325 -17.88 -12.46 39.69
N ASP A 326 -18.77 -13.42 39.46
CA ASP A 326 -19.17 -14.41 40.48
C ASP A 326 -18.01 -15.36 40.84
N THR A 327 -17.05 -15.51 39.94
CA THR A 327 -15.90 -16.40 40.11
C THR A 327 -14.82 -15.76 40.98
N ILE A 328 -14.39 -14.52 40.67
CA ILE A 328 -13.21 -13.89 41.28
C ILE A 328 -13.53 -12.67 42.16
N ALA A 329 -14.79 -12.41 42.49
CA ALA A 329 -15.20 -11.35 43.40
C ALA A 329 -16.31 -11.83 44.35
N ASP A 330 -16.51 -11.07 45.43
CA ASP A 330 -17.67 -11.27 46.31
C ASP A 330 -18.89 -10.51 45.79
N PRO A 331 -20.09 -11.12 45.82
CA PRO A 331 -21.33 -10.44 45.44
C PRO A 331 -21.50 -9.12 46.21
N GLY A 332 -21.68 -8.01 45.47
CA GLY A 332 -21.90 -6.68 46.06
C GLY A 332 -20.65 -5.94 46.54
N SER A 333 -19.46 -6.57 46.49
CA SER A 333 -18.17 -5.93 46.78
C SER A 333 -17.84 -4.78 45.82
N ARG A 334 -16.87 -3.95 46.18
CA ARG A 334 -16.33 -2.91 45.28
C ARG A 334 -15.72 -3.54 44.04
N THR A 335 -14.92 -4.61 44.20
CA THR A 335 -14.36 -5.38 43.09
C THR A 335 -15.43 -5.85 42.10
N ALA A 336 -16.56 -6.38 42.59
CA ALA A 336 -17.63 -6.83 41.70
C ALA A 336 -18.25 -5.67 40.89
N ARG A 337 -18.40 -4.48 41.50
CA ARG A 337 -18.88 -3.28 40.80
C ARG A 337 -17.86 -2.78 39.78
N ASP A 338 -16.58 -2.78 40.12
CA ASP A 338 -15.51 -2.32 39.24
C ASP A 338 -15.38 -3.24 38.02
N ILE A 339 -15.43 -4.57 38.21
CA ILE A 339 -15.47 -5.53 37.10
C ILE A 339 -16.74 -5.36 36.26
N ALA A 340 -17.90 -5.11 36.88
CA ALA A 340 -19.15 -4.87 36.17
C ALA A 340 -19.10 -3.61 35.30
N VAL A 341 -18.50 -2.52 35.79
CA VAL A 341 -18.27 -1.31 34.98
C VAL A 341 -17.39 -1.65 33.77
N LEU A 342 -16.33 -2.44 33.96
CA LEU A 342 -15.43 -2.83 32.86
C LEU A 342 -16.09 -3.75 31.82
N LEU A 343 -17.05 -4.57 32.23
CA LEU A 343 -17.79 -5.46 31.33
C LEU A 343 -18.91 -4.75 30.57
N TYR A 344 -19.66 -3.86 31.25
CA TYR A 344 -20.93 -3.35 30.75
C TYR A 344 -20.92 -1.87 30.32
N ASP A 345 -19.93 -1.08 30.74
CA ASP A 345 -19.76 0.29 30.23
C ASP A 345 -18.95 0.26 28.93
N SER A 346 -19.67 0.37 27.81
CA SER A 346 -19.11 0.34 26.44
C SER A 346 -18.20 1.54 26.14
N GLY A 347 -18.17 2.57 27.00
CA GLY A 347 -17.28 3.71 26.92
C GLY A 347 -15.93 3.53 27.62
N ALA A 348 -15.81 2.57 28.56
CA ALA A 348 -14.63 2.39 29.40
C ALA A 348 -13.49 1.61 28.69
N VAL A 349 -13.84 0.66 27.80
CA VAL A 349 -12.89 -0.19 27.06
C VAL A 349 -12.76 0.29 25.60
N ARG A 350 -12.30 1.53 25.39
CA ARG A 350 -11.95 2.05 24.05
C ARG A 350 -10.44 2.16 23.88
N ASP A 351 -9.85 1.34 23.00
CA ASP A 351 -8.49 1.40 22.42
C ASP A 351 -7.29 1.67 23.37
N HIS A 352 -7.51 1.77 24.68
CA HIS A 352 -6.51 2.10 25.68
C HIS A 352 -6.67 1.16 26.88
N THR A 353 -5.56 0.56 27.28
CA THR A 353 -5.44 -0.29 28.46
C THR A 353 -5.67 0.57 29.70
N VAL A 354 -6.81 0.41 30.37
CA VAL A 354 -6.98 0.95 31.72
C VAL A 354 -6.50 -0.11 32.69
N MET A 355 -5.52 0.24 33.53
CA MET A 355 -4.94 -0.67 34.51
C MET A 355 -5.73 -0.57 35.82
N HIS A 356 -6.29 -1.68 36.28
CA HIS A 356 -7.10 -1.73 37.49
C HIS A 356 -6.48 -2.68 38.50
N VAL A 357 -6.33 -2.22 39.74
CA VAL A 357 -5.89 -3.08 40.85
C VAL A 357 -7.13 -3.54 41.59
N LEU A 358 -7.38 -4.84 41.60
CA LEU A 358 -8.57 -5.43 42.19
C LEU A 358 -8.19 -6.43 43.27
N GLU A 359 -8.93 -6.42 44.37
CA GLU A 359 -8.89 -7.46 45.39
C GLU A 359 -9.83 -8.58 44.96
N ASN A 360 -9.25 -9.66 44.44
CA ASN A 360 -9.98 -10.79 43.91
C ASN A 360 -10.06 -11.93 44.93
N ARG A 361 -11.14 -12.69 44.88
CA ARG A 361 -11.37 -13.85 45.76
C ARG A 361 -10.86 -15.14 45.10
N ARG A 362 -10.18 -15.99 45.89
CA ARG A 362 -9.76 -17.35 45.55
C ARG A 362 -10.84 -18.38 45.91
N MET A 363 -10.72 -19.60 45.41
CA MET A 363 -11.65 -20.71 45.67
C MET A 363 -11.79 -21.05 47.16
N ASP A 364 -10.69 -20.95 47.92
CA ASP A 364 -10.65 -21.24 49.36
C ASP A 364 -11.21 -20.10 50.24
N GLY A 365 -11.65 -18.99 49.62
CA GLY A 365 -12.18 -17.81 50.30
C GLY A 365 -11.12 -16.78 50.72
N THR A 366 -9.84 -17.01 50.43
CA THR A 366 -8.78 -16.01 50.62
C THR A 366 -8.77 -14.99 49.48
N TYR A 367 -8.00 -13.91 49.63
CA TYR A 367 -7.94 -12.82 48.64
C TYR A 367 -6.56 -12.70 48.00
N VAL A 368 -6.54 -12.13 46.79
CA VAL A 368 -5.34 -11.85 45.99
C VAL A 368 -5.47 -10.49 45.34
N TRP A 369 -4.41 -9.70 45.40
CA TRP A 369 -4.36 -8.42 44.71
C TRP A 369 -3.81 -8.62 43.31
N VAL A 370 -4.61 -8.30 42.30
CA VAL A 370 -4.21 -8.48 40.90
C VAL A 370 -4.30 -7.15 40.18
N ALA A 371 -3.20 -6.76 39.53
CA ALA A 371 -3.17 -5.64 38.59
C ALA A 371 -3.60 -6.14 37.21
N TRP A 372 -4.76 -5.69 36.75
CA TRP A 372 -5.38 -6.09 35.49
C TRP A 372 -5.18 -5.05 34.41
N ASN A 373 -4.80 -5.54 33.23
CA ASN A 373 -4.90 -4.84 31.97
C ASN A 373 -5.99 -5.51 31.13
N THR A 374 -7.01 -4.74 30.76
CA THR A 374 -8.21 -5.28 30.09
C THR A 374 -8.33 -4.72 28.68
N LEU A 375 -8.48 -5.61 27.69
CA LEU A 375 -8.53 -5.27 26.27
C LEU A 375 -9.75 -5.90 25.60
N MET A 376 -10.52 -5.12 24.84
CA MET A 376 -11.57 -5.66 23.98
C MET A 376 -10.95 -6.16 22.67
N PHE A 377 -11.25 -7.40 22.28
CA PHE A 377 -10.81 -7.94 20.99
C PHE A 377 -11.99 -8.14 20.04
N ARG A 378 -11.70 -8.03 18.74
CA ARG A 378 -12.69 -8.14 17.66
C ARG A 378 -12.53 -9.46 16.92
N ASP A 379 -13.64 -9.96 16.39
CA ASP A 379 -13.63 -11.10 15.47
C ASP A 379 -13.07 -10.70 14.08
N SER A 380 -12.94 -11.68 13.19
CA SER A 380 -12.48 -11.47 11.80
C SER A 380 -13.41 -10.57 10.96
N SER A 381 -14.63 -10.28 11.45
CA SER A 381 -15.58 -9.35 10.83
C SER A 381 -15.50 -7.92 11.41
N GLY A 382 -14.59 -7.67 12.35
CA GLY A 382 -14.39 -6.36 13.00
C GLY A 382 -15.37 -6.06 14.13
N ARG A 383 -16.23 -7.00 14.51
CA ARG A 383 -17.18 -6.83 15.61
C ARG A 383 -16.54 -7.22 16.93
N ALA A 384 -16.88 -6.51 18.01
CA ALA A 384 -16.41 -6.86 19.35
C ALA A 384 -16.85 -8.30 19.68
N SER A 385 -15.91 -9.14 20.08
CA SER A 385 -16.13 -10.58 20.30
C SER A 385 -15.96 -10.98 21.77
N GLY A 386 -15.27 -10.16 22.57
CA GLY A 386 -15.02 -10.46 23.97
C GLY A 386 -13.94 -9.57 24.55
N ILE A 387 -13.53 -9.93 25.77
CA ILE A 387 -12.58 -9.18 26.58
C ILE A 387 -11.44 -10.09 27.00
N LEU A 388 -10.21 -9.59 26.90
CA LEU A 388 -8.98 -10.21 27.35
C LEU A 388 -8.52 -9.52 28.63
N TRP A 389 -8.37 -10.30 29.70
CA TRP A 389 -7.91 -9.87 31.01
C TRP A 389 -6.50 -10.40 31.22
N ILE A 390 -5.53 -9.50 31.36
CA ILE A 390 -4.13 -9.83 31.62
C ILE A 390 -3.80 -9.31 33.01
N GLY A 391 -3.66 -10.21 33.96
CA GLY A 391 -3.42 -9.91 35.37
C GLY A 391 -1.99 -10.23 35.78
N GLN A 392 -1.42 -9.41 36.65
CA GLN A 392 -0.23 -9.78 37.42
C GLN A 392 -0.62 -9.88 38.89
N ASP A 393 -0.36 -11.02 39.51
CA ASP A 393 -0.45 -11.13 40.97
C ASP A 393 0.58 -10.17 41.56
N ILE A 394 0.07 -9.17 42.27
CA ILE A 394 0.87 -8.18 42.94
C ILE A 394 0.70 -8.31 44.44
N SER A 395 0.29 -9.45 44.99
CA SER A 395 0.07 -9.61 46.44
C SER A 395 1.33 -9.25 47.27
N ASP A 396 2.53 -9.48 46.71
CA ASP A 396 3.80 -9.05 47.31
C ASP A 396 3.97 -7.50 47.37
N TYR A 397 3.28 -6.79 46.48
CA TYR A 397 3.30 -5.32 46.33
C TYR A 397 1.97 -4.63 46.65
N GLY A 398 0.92 -5.43 46.88
CA GLY A 398 -0.39 -5.00 47.31
C GLY A 398 -0.33 -4.57 48.77
N PRO A 399 -1.44 -4.13 49.36
CA PRO A 399 -1.52 -3.81 50.77
C PRO A 399 -1.25 -5.04 51.68
N GLY A 400 0.02 -5.47 51.79
CA GLY A 400 0.53 -6.41 52.80
C GLY A 400 0.59 -7.89 52.38
N GLY A 401 1.80 -8.46 52.37
CA GLY A 401 1.99 -9.86 52.72
C GLY A 401 2.05 -10.01 54.25
N ASP A 402 1.01 -10.61 54.85
CA ASP A 402 1.06 -11.73 55.82
C ASP A 402 -0.41 -12.04 56.29
N PRO A 403 -0.84 -13.31 56.41
CA PRO A 403 -2.22 -13.67 56.70
C PRO A 403 -2.43 -13.84 58.21
N GLY A 404 -3.27 -13.00 58.80
CA GLY A 404 -3.85 -13.26 60.12
C GLY A 404 -3.79 -12.07 61.07
N GLY A 405 -4.89 -11.33 61.11
CA GLY A 405 -5.13 -10.31 62.13
C GLY A 405 -5.83 -9.12 61.51
N ARG A 406 -7.00 -8.76 62.06
CA ARG A 406 -7.56 -7.42 61.88
C ARG A 406 -6.55 -6.42 62.46
N GLN A 407 -5.63 -5.98 61.62
CA GLN A 407 -4.72 -4.88 61.90
C GLN A 407 -5.11 -3.79 60.91
N ALA A 408 -5.35 -2.59 61.45
CA ALA A 408 -5.79 -1.44 60.68
C ALA A 408 -4.96 -1.30 59.41
N SER A 409 -5.63 -1.16 58.26
CA SER A 409 -4.93 -0.96 56.99
C SER A 409 -3.96 0.21 57.15
N TRP A 410 -2.73 0.13 56.63
CA TRP A 410 -1.80 1.27 56.64
C TRP A 410 -2.44 2.56 56.05
N LYS A 411 -3.51 2.42 55.25
CA LYS A 411 -4.36 3.53 54.82
C LYS A 411 -5.14 4.15 55.98
N GLU A 412 -5.76 3.34 56.85
CA GLU A 412 -6.44 3.81 58.06
C GLU A 412 -5.47 4.58 58.96
N GLU A 413 -4.22 4.11 59.11
CA GLU A 413 -3.20 4.82 59.89
C GLU A 413 -2.80 6.18 59.29
N ILE A 414 -2.76 6.30 57.95
CA ILE A 414 -2.39 7.55 57.28
C ILE A 414 -3.54 8.56 57.29
N LEU A 415 -4.77 8.06 57.15
CA LEU A 415 -5.98 8.88 57.12
C LEU A 415 -6.45 9.27 58.53
N ASP A 416 -6.03 8.54 59.56
CA ASP A 416 -6.38 8.84 60.95
C ASP A 416 -5.95 10.27 61.34
N GLY A 417 -6.87 10.97 62.00
CA GLY A 417 -6.70 12.38 62.38
C GLY A 417 -6.66 13.40 61.24
N THR A 418 -6.96 12.99 60.00
CA THR A 418 -7.07 13.88 58.82
C THR A 418 -8.53 14.16 58.45
N ASP A 419 -8.77 15.16 57.59
CA ASP A 419 -10.07 15.43 56.97
C ASP A 419 -10.27 14.66 55.64
N VAL A 420 -9.33 13.80 55.26
CA VAL A 420 -9.30 13.14 53.96
C VAL A 420 -10.24 11.96 53.90
N ARG A 421 -11.19 11.98 52.94
CA ARG A 421 -12.03 10.82 52.65
C ARG A 421 -11.20 9.73 51.96
N GLU A 422 -11.43 8.48 52.35
CA GLU A 422 -10.71 7.32 51.79
C GLU A 422 -10.82 7.24 50.26
N GLU A 423 -12.02 7.47 49.72
CA GLU A 423 -12.28 7.51 48.28
C GLU A 423 -11.41 8.56 47.56
N VAL A 424 -11.22 9.74 48.15
CA VAL A 424 -10.42 10.84 47.58
C VAL A 424 -8.96 10.44 47.55
N PHE A 425 -8.47 9.84 48.63
CA PHE A 425 -7.11 9.32 48.70
C PHE A 425 -6.87 8.24 47.64
N ASP A 426 -7.76 7.27 47.51
CA ASP A 426 -7.65 6.19 46.52
C ASP A 426 -7.58 6.76 45.09
N ILE A 427 -8.47 7.68 44.72
CA ILE A 427 -8.49 8.30 43.39
C ILE A 427 -7.14 8.96 43.07
N LEU A 428 -6.63 9.77 44.00
CA LEU A 428 -5.37 10.50 43.79
C LEU A 428 -4.14 9.60 43.86
N PHE A 429 -4.17 8.55 44.68
CA PHE A 429 -3.14 7.53 44.72
C PHE A 429 -3.06 6.76 43.39
N HIS A 430 -4.19 6.35 42.82
CA HIS A 430 -4.23 5.72 41.50
C HIS A 430 -3.72 6.65 40.40
N ALA A 431 -4.13 7.93 40.41
CA ALA A 431 -3.62 8.92 39.47
C ALA A 431 -2.09 9.10 39.58
N ALA A 432 -1.53 9.07 40.80
CA ALA A 432 -0.10 9.14 41.04
C ALA A 432 0.67 7.92 40.49
N ILE A 433 0.11 6.72 40.66
CA ILE A 433 0.66 5.46 40.11
C ILE A 433 0.69 5.50 38.58
N GLU A 434 -0.39 5.96 37.94
CA GLU A 434 -0.43 6.11 36.47
C GLU A 434 0.62 7.11 35.95
N LEU A 435 0.80 8.23 36.66
CA LEU A 435 1.81 9.23 36.31
C LEU A 435 3.24 8.69 36.46
N GLY A 436 3.50 7.87 37.48
CA GLY A 436 4.81 7.23 37.71
C GLY A 436 5.23 6.27 36.59
N ARG A 437 4.28 5.56 35.98
CA ARG A 437 4.53 4.58 34.89
C ARG A 437 4.78 5.19 33.51
N GLY A 438 4.67 6.52 33.36
CA GLY A 438 5.07 7.23 32.14
C GLY A 438 4.02 8.08 31.46
N GLY A 439 2.86 8.33 32.08
CA GLY A 439 1.83 9.25 31.57
C GLY A 439 1.38 8.99 30.11
N ARG A 440 0.66 9.95 29.51
CA ARG A 440 0.14 9.87 28.12
C ARG A 440 1.23 9.91 27.04
N GLU A 441 2.42 10.42 27.35
CA GLU A 441 3.46 10.73 26.34
C GLU A 441 4.79 9.97 26.53
N SER A 442 4.82 8.91 27.37
CA SER A 442 6.03 8.12 27.65
C SER A 442 7.21 8.93 28.24
N ARG A 443 6.92 10.06 28.90
CA ARG A 443 7.90 10.84 29.66
C ARG A 443 7.66 10.60 31.15
N LYS A 444 8.73 10.42 31.92
CA LYS A 444 8.62 10.38 33.38
C LYS A 444 8.29 11.79 33.86
N ILE A 445 7.25 11.93 34.67
CA ILE A 445 6.75 13.21 35.16
C ILE A 445 6.80 13.18 36.68
N GLY A 446 7.56 14.10 37.28
CA GLY A 446 7.54 14.28 38.72
C GLY A 446 6.46 15.26 39.14
N THR A 447 5.57 14.84 40.04
CA THR A 447 4.47 15.67 40.55
C THR A 447 4.25 15.44 42.04
N SER A 448 3.45 16.28 42.70
CA SER A 448 3.15 16.16 44.12
C SER A 448 1.71 16.56 44.43
N PHE A 449 1.06 15.78 45.29
CA PHE A 449 -0.31 16.00 45.76
C PHE A 449 -0.31 16.21 47.28
N LEU A 450 -0.90 17.31 47.74
CA LEU A 450 -1.20 17.55 49.15
C LEU A 450 -2.71 17.44 49.32
N ILE A 451 -3.15 16.49 50.15
CA ILE A 451 -4.55 16.10 50.31
C ILE A 451 -4.98 16.37 51.75
N GLY A 452 -6.02 17.16 51.95
CA GLY A 452 -6.51 17.56 53.27
C GLY A 452 -5.79 18.77 53.85
N ASP A 453 -6.35 19.33 54.93
CA ASP A 453 -5.91 20.57 55.60
C ASP A 453 -5.57 21.71 54.61
N ALA A 454 -6.37 21.82 53.54
CA ALA A 454 -6.00 22.57 52.35
C ALA A 454 -5.85 24.06 52.62
N GLU A 455 -6.64 24.63 53.55
CA GLU A 455 -6.52 26.03 53.96
C GLU A 455 -5.12 26.32 54.53
N ARG A 456 -4.61 25.46 55.40
CA ARG A 456 -3.28 25.61 56.00
C ARG A 456 -2.17 25.36 55.00
N VAL A 457 -2.34 24.39 54.09
CA VAL A 457 -1.41 24.16 52.98
C VAL A 457 -1.36 25.39 52.07
N MET A 458 -2.49 26.01 51.77
CA MET A 458 -2.58 27.24 50.97
C MET A 458 -1.94 28.44 51.70
N ALA A 459 -2.13 28.59 53.01
CA ALA A 459 -1.49 29.65 53.78
C ALA A 459 0.06 29.52 53.80
N ASN A 460 0.58 28.29 53.72
CA ASN A 460 2.02 27.99 53.74
C ASN A 460 2.58 27.68 52.34
N SER A 461 1.95 28.18 51.28
CA SER A 461 2.46 28.05 49.92
C SER A 461 2.22 29.33 49.12
N ARG A 462 2.85 29.44 47.95
CA ARG A 462 2.60 30.53 46.99
C ARG A 462 2.27 29.98 45.62
N GLN A 463 1.46 30.71 44.87
CA GLN A 463 1.13 30.36 43.50
C GLN A 463 2.37 30.59 42.62
N CYS A 464 2.83 29.56 41.90
CA CYS A 464 4.04 29.67 41.07
C CYS A 464 3.72 29.83 39.58
N LEU A 465 2.70 29.12 39.10
CA LEU A 465 2.21 29.17 37.72
C LEU A 465 0.70 29.43 37.69
N ILE A 466 0.09 29.45 36.50
CA ILE A 466 -1.36 29.66 36.36
C ILE A 466 -2.12 28.54 37.09
N ASN A 467 -3.04 28.90 37.97
CA ASN A 467 -3.96 27.95 38.57
C ASN A 467 -5.11 27.64 37.58
N ALA A 468 -5.00 26.54 36.86
CA ALA A 468 -5.98 26.17 35.84
C ALA A 468 -7.35 25.73 36.41
N PHE A 469 -7.49 25.67 37.73
CA PHE A 469 -8.75 25.40 38.44
C PHE A 469 -9.40 26.67 38.98
N GLU A 470 -8.76 27.83 38.87
CA GLU A 470 -9.31 29.11 39.28
C GLU A 470 -10.43 29.56 38.32
N GLY A 471 -11.55 30.02 38.87
CA GLY A 471 -12.71 30.45 38.09
C GLY A 471 -13.58 29.33 37.50
N LYS A 472 -13.23 28.05 37.71
CA LYS A 472 -14.08 26.91 37.36
C LYS A 472 -15.15 26.65 38.43
N ASP A 473 -16.29 26.13 38.00
CA ASP A 473 -17.36 25.70 38.90
C ASP A 473 -16.89 24.54 39.79
N THR A 474 -17.43 24.47 41.01
CA THR A 474 -17.06 23.46 42.01
C THR A 474 -17.14 22.04 41.45
N ALA A 475 -18.17 21.72 40.65
CA ALA A 475 -18.35 20.40 40.05
C ALA A 475 -17.19 20.01 39.10
N GLN A 476 -16.59 20.97 38.40
CA GLN A 476 -15.49 20.78 37.45
C GLN A 476 -14.11 20.78 38.12
N ARG A 477 -14.10 20.74 39.45
CA ARG A 477 -12.89 20.76 40.30
C ARG A 477 -12.87 19.59 41.27
N MET A 478 -13.85 18.68 41.21
CA MET A 478 -13.93 17.51 42.08
C MET A 478 -13.12 16.37 41.49
N VAL A 479 -12.21 15.76 42.24
CA VAL A 479 -11.40 14.61 41.75
C VAL A 479 -12.23 13.37 41.42
N GLN A 480 -13.46 13.27 41.93
CA GLN A 480 -14.42 12.23 41.55
C GLN A 480 -14.89 12.38 40.10
N ASP A 481 -14.82 13.59 39.54
CA ASP A 481 -15.07 13.82 38.14
C ASP A 481 -13.85 13.41 37.30
N ARG A 482 -14.09 12.58 36.28
CA ARG A 482 -13.05 12.01 35.43
C ARG A 482 -12.31 13.09 34.65
N GLU A 483 -13.00 14.13 34.18
CA GLU A 483 -12.38 15.22 33.41
C GLU A 483 -11.41 16.02 34.28
N THR A 484 -11.75 16.21 35.56
CA THR A 484 -10.87 16.82 36.55
C THR A 484 -9.57 16.04 36.73
N ILE A 485 -9.63 14.70 36.83
CA ILE A 485 -8.43 13.86 36.94
C ILE A 485 -7.57 13.92 35.68
N GLU A 486 -8.18 13.93 34.50
CA GLU A 486 -7.44 14.10 33.25
C GLU A 486 -6.76 15.47 33.15
N ASN A 487 -7.42 16.53 33.64
CA ASN A 487 -6.82 17.85 33.76
C ASN A 487 -5.63 17.86 34.73
N ILE A 488 -5.75 17.20 35.88
CA ILE A 488 -4.63 17.04 36.84
C ILE A 488 -3.43 16.36 36.18
N LYS A 489 -3.65 15.27 35.42
CA LYS A 489 -2.57 14.57 34.71
C LYS A 489 -1.89 15.47 33.68
N ASN A 490 -2.67 16.21 32.88
CA ASN A 490 -2.13 17.14 31.88
C ASN A 490 -1.30 18.25 32.53
N LEU A 491 -1.77 18.78 33.67
CA LEU A 491 -1.10 19.86 34.40
C LEU A 491 0.08 19.38 35.24
N SER A 492 0.22 18.07 35.47
CA SER A 492 1.34 17.50 36.23
C SER A 492 2.69 17.66 35.51
N LEU A 493 2.69 18.02 34.23
CA LEU A 493 3.88 18.46 33.48
C LEU A 493 4.44 19.80 33.98
N MET A 494 3.62 20.59 34.66
CA MET A 494 4.01 21.89 35.20
C MET A 494 4.62 21.73 36.60
N ASP A 495 5.58 22.59 36.95
CA ASP A 495 6.23 22.50 38.26
C ASP A 495 5.32 22.99 39.39
N GLY A 496 5.44 22.35 40.55
CA GLY A 496 4.69 22.65 41.78
C GLY A 496 3.70 21.56 42.20
N ALA A 497 3.12 21.74 43.38
CA ALA A 497 2.20 20.79 43.99
C ALA A 497 0.73 21.11 43.67
N PHE A 498 -0.09 20.08 43.59
CA PHE A 498 -1.55 20.20 43.67
C PHE A 498 -1.98 20.21 45.12
N VAL A 499 -2.93 21.09 45.44
CA VAL A 499 -3.56 21.17 46.76
C VAL A 499 -5.02 20.79 46.59
N ILE A 500 -5.42 19.71 47.26
CA ILE A 500 -6.78 19.14 47.22
C ILE A 500 -7.28 19.06 48.66
N ASP A 501 -8.53 19.46 48.92
CA ASP A 501 -9.11 19.29 50.26
C ASP A 501 -9.57 17.86 50.52
N GLY A 502 -9.94 17.56 51.77
CA GLY A 502 -10.35 16.21 52.16
C GLY A 502 -11.64 15.71 51.48
N SER A 503 -12.44 16.61 50.90
CA SER A 503 -13.61 16.26 50.10
C SER A 503 -13.26 15.92 48.65
N GLY A 504 -12.06 16.28 48.18
CA GLY A 504 -11.64 16.05 46.81
C GLY A 504 -11.80 17.26 45.90
N LEU A 505 -12.07 18.45 46.43
CA LEU A 505 -12.08 19.68 45.63
C LEU A 505 -10.63 20.17 45.44
N VAL A 506 -10.23 20.35 44.17
CA VAL A 506 -8.91 20.88 43.80
C VAL A 506 -8.89 22.38 44.08
N GLN A 507 -8.12 22.79 45.09
CA GLN A 507 -7.98 24.19 45.50
C GLN A 507 -7.04 24.94 44.55
N ALA A 508 -5.89 24.34 44.22
CA ALA A 508 -4.93 24.92 43.30
C ALA A 508 -4.00 23.88 42.66
N SER A 509 -3.53 24.16 41.45
CA SER A 509 -2.38 23.49 40.82
C SER A 509 -1.11 24.35 40.92
N SER A 510 0.06 23.74 40.72
CA SER A 510 1.36 24.44 40.58
C SER A 510 1.71 25.38 41.75
N ARG A 511 1.48 24.91 42.98
CA ARG A 511 1.85 25.62 44.21
C ARG A 511 3.29 25.34 44.60
N HIS A 512 4.02 26.38 44.97
CA HIS A 512 5.34 26.24 45.58
C HIS A 512 5.20 26.23 47.11
N LEU A 513 5.61 25.14 47.75
CA LEU A 513 5.46 24.91 49.18
C LEU A 513 6.55 25.66 49.96
N LEU A 514 6.17 26.41 51.00
CA LEU A 514 7.07 27.28 51.78
C LEU A 514 7.29 26.77 53.21
N ALA A 515 7.26 25.44 53.42
CA ALA A 515 7.48 24.85 54.73
C ALA A 515 8.98 24.86 55.12
N PRO A 516 9.33 25.17 56.38
CA PRO A 516 10.71 25.12 56.87
C PRO A 516 11.28 23.69 56.80
N LEU A 517 12.52 23.54 56.32
CA LEU A 517 13.16 22.24 56.09
C LEU A 517 14.01 21.73 57.28
N ASP A 518 14.05 22.48 58.38
CA ASP A 518 15.09 22.39 59.41
C ASP A 518 15.13 21.04 60.17
N ASP A 519 14.07 20.22 60.13
CA ASP A 519 13.98 18.91 60.81
C ASP A 519 13.62 17.72 59.87
N THR A 520 13.48 17.95 58.56
CA THR A 520 13.03 16.90 57.64
C THR A 520 14.15 15.94 57.22
N ARG A 521 14.15 14.72 57.77
CA ARG A 521 15.03 13.63 57.34
C ARG A 521 14.46 12.91 56.11
N VAL A 522 14.80 13.38 54.92
CA VAL A 522 14.54 12.63 53.69
C VAL A 522 15.75 11.78 53.32
N ARG A 523 15.54 10.55 52.85
CA ARG A 523 16.60 9.61 52.46
C ARG A 523 17.47 10.17 51.32
N GLU A 524 18.75 9.79 51.29
CA GLU A 524 19.64 10.10 50.16
C GLU A 524 19.04 9.60 48.84
N GLY A 525 19.03 10.46 47.81
CA GLY A 525 18.41 10.18 46.50
C GLY A 525 17.03 10.80 46.29
N HIS A 526 16.36 11.28 47.33
CA HIS A 526 15.09 12.00 47.21
C HIS A 526 15.34 13.51 47.00
N GLY A 527 14.78 14.05 45.92
CA GLY A 527 14.97 15.46 45.54
C GLY A 527 14.16 16.47 46.37
N THR A 528 14.23 17.74 45.96
CA THR A 528 13.60 18.89 46.63
C THR A 528 12.07 18.76 46.80
N ARG A 529 11.37 18.06 45.90
CA ARG A 529 9.93 17.79 46.01
C ARG A 529 9.60 16.94 47.24
N HIS A 530 10.35 15.86 47.48
CA HIS A 530 10.14 15.02 48.65
C HIS A 530 10.36 15.78 49.95
N ALA A 531 11.42 16.59 50.02
CA ALA A 531 11.70 17.43 51.19
C ALA A 531 10.60 18.47 51.44
N SER A 532 10.12 19.13 50.38
CA SER A 532 9.06 20.13 50.48
C SER A 532 7.73 19.53 50.93
N VAL A 533 7.37 18.34 50.41
CA VAL A 533 6.13 17.65 50.80
C VAL A 533 6.23 17.11 52.22
N ALA A 534 7.35 16.48 52.59
CA ALA A 534 7.59 16.03 53.96
C ALA A 534 7.42 17.21 54.94
N ALA A 535 8.13 18.32 54.72
CA ALA A 535 8.05 19.51 55.57
C ALA A 535 6.64 20.08 55.67
N MET A 536 5.91 20.10 54.54
CA MET A 536 4.52 20.54 54.54
C MET A 536 3.63 19.65 55.41
N THR A 537 3.72 18.33 55.25
CA THR A 537 2.93 17.37 56.07
C THR A 537 3.32 17.35 57.55
N GLN A 538 4.45 17.94 57.95
CA GLN A 538 4.84 18.10 59.35
C GLN A 538 4.09 19.24 60.03
N ILE A 539 3.83 20.32 59.29
CA ILE A 539 3.15 21.52 59.80
C ILE A 539 1.64 21.54 59.51
N THR A 540 1.13 20.59 58.73
CA THR A 540 -0.28 20.42 58.39
C THR A 540 -0.80 19.02 58.73
N ARG A 541 -2.12 18.86 58.76
CA ARG A 541 -2.80 17.55 58.86
C ARG A 541 -3.01 16.87 57.50
N SER A 542 -2.35 17.35 56.45
CA SER A 542 -2.49 16.78 55.11
C SER A 542 -1.70 15.47 54.95
N VAL A 543 -2.11 14.69 53.96
CA VAL A 543 -1.38 13.56 53.40
C VAL A 543 -0.64 14.04 52.14
N GLY A 544 0.63 13.68 52.01
CA GLY A 544 1.45 14.01 50.84
C GLY A 544 1.70 12.80 49.95
N ILE A 545 1.51 12.92 48.65
CA ILE A 545 1.89 11.91 47.65
C ILE A 545 2.89 12.55 46.69
N VAL A 546 4.04 11.91 46.49
CA VAL A 546 5.10 12.39 45.59
C VAL A 546 5.35 11.35 44.52
N VAL A 547 5.30 11.77 43.25
CA VAL A 547 5.70 10.96 42.09
C VAL A 547 7.12 11.38 41.70
N SER A 548 8.06 10.45 41.71
CA SER A 548 9.47 10.72 41.40
C SER A 548 9.75 10.59 39.91
N GLU A 549 10.28 11.66 39.31
CA GLU A 549 10.63 11.73 37.90
C GLU A 549 11.80 10.81 37.52
N SER A 550 12.85 10.79 38.33
CA SER A 550 14.05 9.98 38.08
C SER A 550 13.89 8.54 38.60
N GLY A 551 13.23 8.38 39.75
CA GLY A 551 13.11 7.10 40.46
C GLY A 551 11.99 6.19 39.98
N GLY A 552 10.95 6.72 39.31
CA GLY A 552 9.78 5.91 38.97
C GLY A 552 9.09 5.34 40.22
N THR A 553 9.10 6.11 41.31
CA THR A 553 8.49 5.72 42.59
C THR A 553 7.36 6.66 42.96
N VAL A 554 6.36 6.13 43.66
CA VAL A 554 5.31 6.91 44.33
C VAL A 554 5.52 6.78 45.83
N THR A 555 5.72 7.89 46.50
CA THR A 555 6.05 7.94 47.93
C THR A 555 4.97 8.70 48.69
N ILE A 556 4.55 8.16 49.83
CA ILE A 556 3.52 8.74 50.69
C ILE A 556 4.16 9.30 51.97
N TYR A 557 3.77 10.53 52.31
CA TYR A 557 4.23 11.26 53.49
C TYR A 557 3.07 11.62 54.42
N ARG A 558 3.33 11.51 55.73
CA ARG A 558 2.44 11.97 56.80
C ARG A 558 3.29 12.45 57.97
N GLY A 559 2.92 13.59 58.57
CA GLY A 559 3.59 14.08 59.78
C GLY A 559 5.09 14.34 59.62
N GLY A 560 5.58 14.64 58.41
CA GLY A 560 7.01 14.81 58.15
C GLY A 560 7.78 13.53 57.83
N ALA A 561 7.16 12.36 57.95
CA ALA A 561 7.81 11.07 57.72
C ALA A 561 7.27 10.38 56.46
N MET A 562 8.13 9.61 55.80
CA MET A 562 7.72 8.68 54.75
C MET A 562 7.03 7.47 55.38
N VAL A 563 5.80 7.20 54.97
CA VAL A 563 5.02 6.06 55.48
C VAL A 563 5.12 4.86 54.55
N LYS A 564 5.07 5.09 53.23
CA LYS A 564 5.15 4.03 52.22
C LYS A 564 5.80 4.51 50.93
N GLU A 565 6.40 3.59 50.19
CA GLU A 565 6.97 3.83 48.87
C GLU A 565 6.63 2.65 47.95
N PHE A 566 6.26 2.97 46.71
CA PHE A 566 5.89 2.02 45.67
C PHE A 566 6.82 2.22 44.47
N ALA A 567 7.47 1.16 44.01
CA ALA A 567 8.16 1.16 42.72
C ALA A 567 7.12 0.93 41.62
N VAL A 568 7.12 1.76 40.58
CA VAL A 568 6.04 1.82 39.60
C VAL A 568 6.48 1.54 38.19
#